data_AF-A0A8B6GJS5-F1
#
_entry.id   AF-A0A8B6GJS5-F1
#
_cell.length_a   1.000
_cell.length_b   1.000
_cell.length_c   1.000
_cell.angle_alpha   90.00
_cell.angle_beta   90.00
_cell.angle_gamma   90.00
#
_symmetry.space_group_name_H-M   'P 1'
#
loop_
_entity.id
_entity.type
_entity.pdbx_description
1 polymer ?
#
loop_
_entity_poly.entity_id
_entity_poly.type
_entity_poly.pdbx_seq_one_letter_code
_entity_poly.pdbx_strand_id
1 'polypeptide(L)'
;MVFPKTGGNFMENYVEKRLTTIHNTSEQSVKNYKQKVITFFVGLFIIVTLPYIHLGVLHRLIFPGKPKIDRRSCKNSCFDTVFRGIYESPGNSGYKHVYFNVTWQTYRIWIFTVLFILMAYESLKYVVGVISNKSLRKSMFVLFLANVYPHYYSWWSYFSYYNEDFYDYYSHHMLFTITEIVATCLVLNLCDNNNPIVSWKILAIVSINTMHICIAGTDQFIAHVIRGKGTDFQNVRNIALMFPDLLHVMIPLLVLFIHAKQNNKLLRELCFKEEVFLCVVFICMGTLFGKIL
;
A
#
# COMPACT_ATOMS: atom_id res chain seq x y z
N MET A 1 -47.98 -16.78 -24.59
CA MET A 1 -47.35 -16.35 -23.33
C MET A 1 -45.97 -16.97 -23.25
N VAL A 2 -44.94 -16.21 -23.64
CA VAL A 2 -43.54 -16.62 -23.47
C VAL A 2 -43.11 -16.01 -22.14
N PHE A 3 -42.92 -16.85 -21.13
CA PHE A 3 -42.30 -16.42 -19.88
C PHE A 3 -40.84 -16.07 -20.16
N PRO A 4 -40.34 -14.87 -19.78
CA PRO A 4 -38.93 -14.61 -19.87
C PRO A 4 -38.20 -15.52 -18.86
N LYS A 5 -37.23 -16.29 -19.34
CA LYS A 5 -36.26 -17.00 -18.50
C LYS A 5 -35.45 -15.98 -17.70
N THR A 6 -35.93 -15.58 -16.53
CA THR A 6 -35.13 -14.88 -15.52
C THR A 6 -34.33 -15.91 -14.74
N GLY A 7 -33.32 -16.48 -15.39
CA GLY A 7 -32.38 -17.45 -14.81
C GLY A 7 -30.93 -16.98 -14.86
N GLY A 8 -30.68 -15.69 -15.07
CA GLY A 8 -29.34 -15.12 -14.96
C GLY A 8 -28.88 -15.14 -13.51
N ASN A 9 -27.66 -15.62 -13.26
CA ASN A 9 -27.10 -15.75 -11.92
C ASN A 9 -27.13 -14.35 -11.26
N PHE A 10 -27.75 -14.24 -10.08
CA PHE A 10 -28.05 -12.93 -9.48
C PHE A 10 -26.79 -12.05 -9.28
N MET A 11 -25.66 -12.69 -8.97
CA MET A 11 -24.35 -12.05 -8.89
C MET A 11 -23.86 -11.52 -10.25
N GLU A 12 -24.12 -12.26 -11.32
CA GLU A 12 -23.79 -11.87 -12.70
C GLU A 12 -24.54 -10.60 -13.10
N ASN A 13 -25.85 -10.55 -12.84
CA ASN A 13 -26.67 -9.35 -13.10
C ASN A 13 -26.21 -8.11 -12.31
N TYR A 14 -25.79 -8.28 -11.04
CA TYR A 14 -25.22 -7.19 -10.24
C TYR A 14 -23.90 -6.69 -10.85
N VAL A 15 -22.98 -7.61 -11.15
CA VAL A 15 -21.67 -7.31 -11.72
C VAL A 15 -21.82 -6.63 -13.08
N GLU A 16 -22.68 -7.14 -13.96
CA GLU A 16 -22.93 -6.60 -15.30
C GLU A 16 -23.50 -5.18 -15.23
N LYS A 17 -24.51 -4.94 -14.38
CA LYS A 17 -25.08 -3.59 -14.20
C LYS A 17 -24.04 -2.60 -13.68
N ARG A 18 -23.16 -3.03 -12.77
CA ARG A 18 -22.08 -2.20 -12.23
C ARG A 18 -21.00 -1.91 -13.27
N LEU A 19 -20.53 -2.93 -13.98
CA LEU A 19 -19.53 -2.78 -15.05
C LEU A 19 -20.05 -1.85 -16.16
N THR A 20 -21.31 -1.98 -16.55
CA THR A 20 -21.94 -1.13 -17.57
C THR A 20 -22.01 0.33 -17.11
N THR A 21 -22.38 0.57 -15.84
CA THR A 21 -22.41 1.93 -15.27
C THR A 21 -21.02 2.56 -15.24
N ILE A 22 -19.99 1.79 -14.86
CA ILE A 22 -18.58 2.22 -14.86
C ILE A 22 -18.12 2.53 -16.28
N HIS A 23 -18.44 1.67 -17.24
CA HIS A 23 -18.09 1.85 -18.65
C HIS A 23 -18.64 3.18 -19.21
N ASN A 24 -19.94 3.40 -19.06
CA ASN A 24 -20.63 4.58 -19.59
C ASN A 24 -20.20 5.90 -18.94
N THR A 25 -19.76 5.89 -17.67
CA THR A 25 -19.23 7.10 -17.00
C THR A 25 -17.74 7.37 -17.30
N SER A 26 -17.05 6.43 -17.94
CA SER A 26 -15.59 6.47 -18.08
C SER A 26 -15.07 6.91 -19.45
N GLU A 27 -15.87 6.92 -20.51
CA GLU A 27 -15.39 6.95 -21.90
C GLU A 27 -14.49 8.16 -22.25
N GLN A 28 -14.85 9.37 -21.81
CA GLN A 28 -14.03 10.58 -22.00
C GLN A 28 -12.83 10.66 -21.02
N SER A 29 -12.98 10.10 -19.81
CA SER A 29 -11.97 10.07 -18.75
C SER A 29 -10.85 9.05 -19.04
N VAL A 30 -11.18 7.96 -19.74
CA VAL A 30 -10.29 6.82 -20.03
C VAL A 30 -9.11 7.21 -20.92
N LYS A 31 -9.28 8.10 -21.90
CA LYS A 31 -8.15 8.54 -22.76
C LYS A 31 -7.06 9.27 -21.97
N ASN A 32 -7.45 10.18 -21.08
CA ASN A 32 -6.53 10.90 -20.20
C ASN A 32 -5.93 10.00 -19.12
N TYR A 33 -6.70 9.03 -18.60
CA TYR A 33 -6.21 8.07 -17.62
C TYR A 33 -5.14 7.13 -18.21
N LYS A 34 -5.39 6.56 -19.41
CA LYS A 34 -4.43 5.70 -20.10
C LYS A 34 -3.09 6.42 -20.30
N GLN A 35 -3.12 7.68 -20.74
CA GLN A 35 -1.90 8.46 -20.92
C GLN A 35 -1.14 8.67 -19.60
N LYS A 36 -1.83 9.03 -18.51
CA LYS A 36 -1.20 9.18 -17.18
C LYS A 36 -0.56 7.87 -16.69
N VAL A 37 -1.25 6.75 -16.86
CA VAL A 37 -0.75 5.43 -16.48
C VAL A 37 0.49 5.06 -17.30
N ILE A 38 0.46 5.27 -18.61
CA ILE A 38 1.63 5.04 -19.48
C ILE A 38 2.80 5.92 -19.05
N THR A 39 2.58 7.23 -18.84
CA THR A 39 3.64 8.14 -18.39
C THR A 39 4.24 7.70 -17.05
N PHE A 40 3.41 7.25 -16.11
CA PHE A 40 3.87 6.71 -14.83
C PHE A 40 4.78 5.49 -15.02
N PHE A 41 4.36 4.51 -15.81
CA PHE A 41 5.14 3.29 -16.04
C PHE A 41 6.41 3.54 -16.84
N VAL A 42 6.39 4.46 -17.81
CA VAL A 42 7.59 4.89 -18.55
C VAL A 42 8.57 5.59 -17.60
N GLY A 43 8.09 6.51 -16.76
CA GLY A 43 8.92 7.18 -15.75
C GLY A 43 9.54 6.19 -14.76
N LEU A 44 8.73 5.26 -14.25
CA LEU A 44 9.19 4.18 -13.37
C LEU A 44 10.27 3.33 -14.05
N PHE A 45 10.03 2.90 -15.29
CA PHE A 45 10.98 2.09 -16.05
C PHE A 45 12.32 2.79 -16.22
N ILE A 46 12.31 4.08 -16.60
CA ILE A 46 13.54 4.88 -16.73
C ILE A 46 14.28 4.94 -15.40
N ILE A 47 13.62 5.34 -14.30
CA ILE A 47 14.28 5.53 -13.01
C ILE A 47 14.81 4.19 -12.44
N VAL A 48 14.09 3.08 -12.65
CA VAL A 48 14.52 1.75 -12.21
C VAL A 48 15.71 1.23 -13.02
N THR A 49 15.77 1.50 -14.32
CA THR A 49 16.86 0.99 -15.18
C THR A 49 18.17 1.76 -15.01
N LEU A 50 18.12 3.04 -14.62
CA LEU A 50 19.30 3.88 -14.40
C LEU A 50 20.39 3.24 -13.51
N PRO A 51 20.12 2.79 -12.26
CA PRO A 51 21.15 2.19 -11.43
C PRO A 51 21.63 0.84 -11.96
N TYR A 52 20.81 0.09 -12.69
CA TYR A 52 21.25 -1.17 -13.31
C TYR A 52 22.30 -0.89 -14.38
N ILE A 53 22.05 0.09 -15.26
CA ILE A 53 23.01 0.51 -16.29
C ILE A 53 24.27 1.09 -15.62
N HIS A 54 24.09 2.01 -14.66
CA HIS A 54 25.21 2.70 -14.01
C HIS A 54 26.08 1.75 -13.16
N LEU A 55 25.49 1.04 -12.20
CA LEU A 55 26.22 0.21 -11.25
C LEU A 55 26.48 -1.22 -11.77
N GLY A 56 25.53 -1.78 -12.50
CA GLY A 56 25.59 -3.17 -12.98
C GLY A 56 26.41 -3.35 -14.26
N VAL A 57 26.38 -2.38 -15.18
CA VAL A 57 27.08 -2.45 -16.47
C VAL A 57 28.33 -1.58 -16.47
N LEU A 58 28.19 -0.26 -16.36
CA LEU A 58 29.32 0.67 -16.52
C LEU A 58 30.39 0.45 -15.47
N HIS A 59 30.00 0.42 -14.19
CA HIS A 59 30.95 0.28 -13.09
C HIS A 59 31.68 -1.08 -13.07
N ARG A 60 31.03 -2.16 -13.52
CA ARG A 60 31.66 -3.47 -13.66
C ARG A 60 32.62 -3.58 -14.85
N LEU A 61 32.35 -2.86 -15.94
CA LEU A 61 33.21 -2.88 -17.13
C LEU A 61 34.46 -2.01 -16.95
N ILE A 62 34.32 -0.87 -16.26
CA ILE A 62 35.39 0.14 -16.16
C ILE A 62 36.37 -0.18 -15.02
N PHE A 63 35.90 -0.78 -13.92
CA PHE A 63 36.72 -0.99 -12.74
C PHE A 63 36.79 -2.48 -12.34
N PRO A 64 37.99 -3.06 -12.18
CA PRO A 64 38.12 -4.41 -11.65
C PRO A 64 37.60 -4.45 -10.21
N GLY A 65 36.57 -5.26 -9.97
CA GLY A 65 35.86 -5.31 -8.69
C GLY A 65 36.70 -5.91 -7.56
N LYS A 66 36.39 -5.52 -6.32
CA LYS A 66 36.92 -6.15 -5.09
C LYS A 66 36.49 -7.63 -5.05
N PRO A 67 37.30 -8.55 -4.46
CA PRO A 67 36.91 -9.95 -4.29
C PRO A 67 35.57 -10.11 -3.60
N LYS A 68 34.85 -11.21 -3.90
CA LYS A 68 33.59 -11.53 -3.24
C LYS A 68 33.76 -11.50 -1.72
N ILE A 69 32.90 -10.74 -1.06
CA ILE A 69 32.88 -10.64 0.40
C ILE A 69 32.31 -11.93 0.97
N ASP A 70 33.07 -12.58 1.86
CA ASP A 70 32.52 -13.63 2.71
C ASP A 70 31.63 -13.01 3.80
N ARG A 71 30.33 -13.27 3.69
CA ARG A 71 29.31 -12.72 4.58
C ARG A 71 29.42 -13.22 6.02
N ARG A 72 30.08 -14.38 6.26
CA ARG A 72 30.15 -15.01 7.59
C ARG A 72 31.30 -14.50 8.46
N SER A 73 32.41 -14.12 7.83
CA SER A 73 33.62 -13.62 8.52
C SER A 73 33.75 -12.10 8.50
N CYS A 74 32.94 -11.44 7.68
CA CYS A 74 32.90 -10.00 7.54
C CYS A 74 32.47 -9.29 8.83
N LYS A 75 33.18 -8.21 9.20
CA LYS A 75 32.78 -7.26 10.25
C LYS A 75 32.41 -5.89 9.68
N ASN A 76 33.38 -4.98 9.51
CA ASN A 76 33.15 -3.56 9.20
C ASN A 76 33.79 -3.05 7.89
N SER A 77 34.33 -3.93 7.03
CA SER A 77 35.09 -3.54 5.81
C SER A 77 34.45 -4.01 4.50
N CYS A 78 33.18 -4.43 4.58
CA CYS A 78 32.46 -5.16 3.54
C CYS A 78 31.52 -4.27 2.74
N PHE A 79 32.06 -3.13 2.35
CA PHE A 79 31.35 -2.14 1.58
C PHE A 79 31.53 -2.37 0.09
N ASP A 80 30.66 -1.70 -0.67
CA ASP A 80 30.55 -1.73 -2.13
C ASP A 80 31.76 -2.30 -2.85
N THR A 81 31.66 -3.51 -3.38
CA THR A 81 32.78 -4.12 -4.11
C THR A 81 33.13 -3.41 -5.42
N VAL A 82 32.26 -2.50 -5.91
CA VAL A 82 32.34 -1.95 -7.27
C VAL A 82 32.50 -0.42 -7.29
N PHE A 83 31.73 0.33 -6.50
CA PHE A 83 31.80 1.80 -6.54
C PHE A 83 32.88 2.36 -5.61
N ARG A 84 32.72 2.14 -4.30
CA ARG A 84 33.55 2.79 -3.27
C ARG A 84 34.64 1.89 -2.70
N GLY A 85 34.46 0.57 -2.75
CA GLY A 85 35.37 -0.38 -2.09
C GLY A 85 36.77 -0.45 -2.69
N ILE A 86 36.99 0.07 -3.90
CA ILE A 86 38.33 0.20 -4.50
C ILE A 86 39.14 1.29 -3.80
N TYR A 87 38.47 2.34 -3.31
CA TYR A 87 39.10 3.45 -2.61
C TYR A 87 39.27 3.19 -1.10
N GLU A 88 38.80 2.04 -0.61
CA GLU A 88 38.82 1.73 0.83
C GLU A 88 39.94 0.79 1.21
N SER A 89 40.91 1.32 1.96
CA SER A 89 41.93 0.54 2.62
C SER A 89 41.30 -0.39 3.67
N PRO A 90 41.59 -1.70 3.64
CA PRO A 90 41.16 -2.62 4.70
C PRO A 90 41.65 -2.11 6.06
N GLY A 91 40.73 -1.73 6.95
CA GLY A 91 41.03 -1.46 8.36
C GLY A 91 40.89 0.00 8.85
N ASN A 92 40.73 1.00 7.97
CA ASN A 92 40.60 2.40 8.39
C ASN A 92 39.45 3.16 7.69
N SER A 93 38.30 2.49 7.55
CA SER A 93 37.08 3.08 7.00
C SER A 93 36.12 3.47 8.12
N GLY A 94 35.81 4.77 8.23
CA GLY A 94 34.82 5.28 9.19
C GLY A 94 33.39 4.81 8.91
N TYR A 95 32.49 5.09 9.84
CA TYR A 95 31.05 4.81 9.72
C TYR A 95 30.44 5.55 8.51
N LYS A 96 29.56 4.87 7.77
CA LYS A 96 28.73 5.49 6.73
C LYS A 96 27.27 5.11 6.97
N HIS A 97 26.38 5.96 6.48
CA HIS A 97 24.96 5.90 6.81
C HIS A 97 24.15 4.92 5.96
N VAL A 98 24.57 4.66 4.71
CA VAL A 98 23.90 3.72 3.81
C VAL A 98 24.98 2.99 3.02
N TYR A 99 25.07 1.68 3.20
CA TYR A 99 26.08 0.87 2.53
C TYR A 99 25.41 -0.14 1.62
N PHE A 100 25.68 -0.01 0.32
CA PHE A 100 25.30 -1.03 -0.63
C PHE A 100 26.54 -1.77 -1.08
N ASN A 101 26.50 -3.10 -1.00
CA ASN A 101 27.23 -3.92 -1.94
C ASN A 101 26.35 -4.06 -3.18
N VAL A 102 26.87 -3.83 -4.40
CA VAL A 102 26.08 -3.96 -5.62
C VAL A 102 25.66 -5.42 -5.81
N THR A 103 24.49 -5.75 -5.28
CA THR A 103 23.89 -7.08 -5.28
C THR A 103 22.46 -7.00 -5.79
N TRP A 104 21.84 -8.16 -6.02
CA TRP A 104 20.44 -8.21 -6.40
C TRP A 104 19.50 -7.59 -5.36
N GLN A 105 19.85 -7.66 -4.08
CA GLN A 105 19.05 -7.04 -3.01
C GLN A 105 19.08 -5.52 -3.06
N THR A 106 20.24 -4.92 -3.35
CA THR A 106 20.35 -3.48 -3.59
C THR A 106 19.44 -3.02 -4.72
N TYR A 107 19.35 -3.80 -5.79
CA TYR A 107 18.44 -3.49 -6.89
C TYR A 107 16.96 -3.60 -6.47
N ARG A 108 16.59 -4.59 -5.67
CA ARG A 108 15.24 -4.70 -5.09
C ARG A 108 14.90 -3.53 -4.17
N ILE A 109 15.82 -3.13 -3.29
CA ILE A 109 15.68 -1.94 -2.43
C ILE A 109 15.43 -0.70 -3.27
N TRP A 110 16.19 -0.53 -4.37
CA TRP A 110 15.99 0.58 -5.28
C TRP A 110 14.60 0.56 -5.92
N ILE A 111 14.18 -0.56 -6.50
CA ILE A 111 12.86 -0.70 -7.13
C ILE A 111 11.75 -0.32 -6.14
N PHE A 112 11.78 -0.90 -4.94
CA PHE A 112 10.76 -0.63 -3.92
C PHE A 112 10.80 0.84 -3.49
N THR A 113 11.98 1.41 -3.28
CA THR A 113 12.11 2.83 -2.90
C THR A 113 11.54 3.76 -3.95
N VAL A 114 11.88 3.55 -5.23
CA VAL A 114 11.36 4.36 -6.34
C VAL A 114 9.85 4.22 -6.44
N LEU A 115 9.32 3.00 -6.33
CA LEU A 115 7.88 2.74 -6.38
C LEU A 115 7.13 3.50 -5.27
N PHE A 116 7.60 3.42 -4.01
CA PHE A 116 7.00 4.16 -2.89
C PHE A 116 7.10 5.68 -3.06
N ILE A 117 8.25 6.21 -3.52
CA ILE A 117 8.42 7.64 -3.77
C ILE A 117 7.47 8.13 -4.87
N LEU A 118 7.33 7.38 -5.98
CA LEU A 118 6.44 7.77 -7.07
C LEU A 118 4.97 7.71 -6.66
N MET A 119 4.56 6.71 -5.88
CA MET A 119 3.20 6.65 -5.31
C MET A 119 2.94 7.81 -4.34
N ALA A 120 3.91 8.15 -3.49
CA ALA A 120 3.81 9.31 -2.60
C ALA A 120 3.71 10.61 -3.40
N TYR A 121 4.52 10.77 -4.45
CA TYR A 121 4.47 11.93 -5.33
C TYR A 121 3.11 12.08 -6.02
N GLU A 122 2.59 11.03 -6.65
CA GLU A 122 1.30 11.09 -7.37
C GLU A 122 0.12 11.30 -6.40
N SER A 123 0.15 10.69 -5.22
CA SER A 123 -0.89 10.93 -4.20
C SER A 123 -0.87 12.37 -3.68
N LEU A 124 0.30 12.93 -3.38
CA LEU A 124 0.43 14.34 -2.97
C LEU A 124 0.00 15.29 -4.07
N LYS A 125 0.44 15.07 -5.31
CA LYS A 125 0.03 15.86 -6.48
C LYS A 125 -1.49 15.87 -6.66
N TYR A 126 -2.13 14.70 -6.53
CA TYR A 126 -3.58 14.59 -6.57
C TYR A 126 -4.24 15.40 -5.45
N VAL A 127 -3.79 15.21 -4.20
CA VAL A 127 -4.35 15.92 -3.03
C VAL A 127 -4.19 17.43 -3.15
N VAL A 128 -3.02 17.91 -3.59
CA VAL A 128 -2.80 19.34 -3.87
C VAL A 128 -3.80 19.84 -4.90
N GLY A 129 -4.04 19.08 -5.97
CA GLY A 129 -5.08 19.42 -6.96
C GLY A 129 -6.48 19.55 -6.36
N VAL A 130 -6.89 18.61 -5.50
CA VAL A 130 -8.18 18.66 -4.80
C VAL A 130 -8.28 19.87 -3.86
N ILE A 131 -7.19 20.17 -3.14
CA ILE A 131 -7.12 21.34 -2.24
C ILE A 131 -7.23 22.64 -3.04
N SER A 132 -6.47 22.77 -4.13
CA SER A 132 -6.49 23.94 -5.02
C SER A 132 -7.87 24.19 -5.62
N ASN A 133 -8.60 23.12 -5.95
CA ASN A 133 -9.97 23.20 -6.46
C ASN A 133 -11.02 23.45 -5.38
N LYS A 134 -10.62 23.59 -4.11
CA LYS A 134 -11.51 23.76 -2.93
C LYS A 134 -12.57 22.64 -2.79
N SER A 135 -12.34 21.47 -3.38
CA SER A 135 -13.26 20.33 -3.32
C SER A 135 -12.87 19.31 -2.25
N LEU A 136 -12.06 19.69 -1.27
CA LEU A 136 -11.56 18.77 -0.25
C LEU A 136 -12.65 18.25 0.70
N ARG A 137 -12.79 16.93 0.79
CA ARG A 137 -13.52 16.22 1.84
C ARG A 137 -12.61 15.98 3.03
N LYS A 138 -12.69 16.85 4.04
CA LYS A 138 -11.80 16.84 5.22
C LYS A 138 -11.73 15.51 5.95
N SER A 139 -12.85 14.78 6.08
CA SER A 139 -12.89 13.48 6.75
C SER A 139 -11.98 12.44 6.08
N MET A 140 -12.00 12.38 4.74
CA MET A 140 -11.15 11.47 3.97
C MET A 140 -9.70 11.95 3.91
N PHE A 141 -9.48 13.27 3.96
CA PHE A 141 -8.13 13.81 4.04
C PHE A 141 -7.42 13.43 5.36
N VAL A 142 -8.14 13.45 6.49
CA VAL A 142 -7.60 13.00 7.78
C VAL A 142 -7.20 11.51 7.71
N LEU A 143 -7.99 10.68 7.05
CA LEU A 143 -7.67 9.28 6.82
C LEU A 143 -6.40 9.10 6.00
N PHE A 144 -6.26 9.86 4.90
CA PHE A 144 -5.03 9.85 4.10
C PHE A 144 -3.80 10.23 4.94
N LEU A 145 -3.89 11.25 5.79
CA LEU A 145 -2.79 11.63 6.68
C LEU A 145 -2.46 10.53 7.70
N ALA A 146 -3.47 9.84 8.25
CA ALA A 146 -3.25 8.74 9.18
C ALA A 146 -2.46 7.58 8.53
N ASN A 147 -2.62 7.34 7.23
CA ASN A 147 -1.92 6.26 6.51
C ASN A 147 -0.50 6.61 6.08
N VAL A 148 -0.04 7.85 6.23
CA VAL A 148 1.35 8.22 5.92
C VAL A 148 2.34 7.37 6.72
N TYR A 149 2.06 7.15 8.01
CA TYR A 149 2.94 6.34 8.86
C TYR A 149 2.95 4.85 8.45
N PRO A 150 1.81 4.14 8.31
CA PRO A 150 1.80 2.76 7.80
C PRO A 150 2.52 2.57 6.46
N HIS A 151 2.36 3.48 5.50
CA HIS A 151 3.05 3.41 4.21
C HIS A 151 4.56 3.60 4.36
N TYR A 152 4.98 4.57 5.16
CA TYR A 152 6.39 4.77 5.48
C TYR A 152 7.00 3.56 6.19
N TYR A 153 6.29 3.01 7.18
CA TYR A 153 6.72 1.83 7.92
C TYR A 153 6.85 0.61 7.00
N SER A 154 5.93 0.44 6.04
CA SER A 154 6.00 -0.61 5.02
C SER A 154 7.28 -0.47 4.19
N TRP A 155 7.53 0.71 3.63
CA TRP A 155 8.76 0.98 2.86
C TRP A 155 10.02 0.68 3.68
N TRP A 156 10.08 1.19 4.91
CA TRP A 156 11.23 1.00 5.80
C TRP A 156 11.46 -0.48 6.12
N SER A 157 10.38 -1.24 6.33
CA SER A 157 10.47 -2.67 6.61
C SER A 157 10.98 -3.45 5.41
N TYR A 158 10.51 -3.15 4.18
CA TYR A 158 11.06 -3.77 2.97
C TYR A 158 12.53 -3.43 2.77
N PHE A 159 12.91 -2.17 3.03
CA PHE A 159 14.31 -1.76 3.00
C PHE A 159 15.15 -2.66 3.93
N SER A 160 14.72 -2.83 5.18
CA SER A 160 15.41 -3.70 6.14
C SER A 160 15.42 -5.17 5.74
N TYR A 161 14.29 -5.74 5.29
CA TYR A 161 14.20 -7.14 4.88
C TYR A 161 15.21 -7.48 3.77
N TYR A 162 15.29 -6.62 2.74
CA TYR A 162 16.25 -6.83 1.66
C TYR A 162 17.69 -6.53 2.09
N ASN A 163 17.91 -5.55 2.96
CA ASN A 163 19.24 -5.18 3.40
C ASN A 163 19.86 -6.26 4.32
N GLU A 164 19.04 -6.91 5.12
CA GLU A 164 19.45 -7.93 6.11
C GLU A 164 19.25 -9.37 5.61
N ASP A 165 18.68 -9.55 4.41
CA ASP A 165 18.26 -10.87 3.89
C ASP A 165 17.31 -11.61 4.87
N PHE A 166 16.47 -10.86 5.58
CA PHE A 166 15.53 -11.36 6.58
C PHE A 166 14.08 -11.27 6.09
N TYR A 167 13.44 -12.41 5.84
CA TYR A 167 12.15 -12.47 5.12
C TYR A 167 10.99 -13.10 5.92
N ASP A 168 11.19 -13.43 7.20
CA ASP A 168 10.22 -14.19 8.00
C ASP A 168 8.83 -13.54 8.06
N TYR A 169 8.76 -12.20 7.98
CA TYR A 169 7.49 -11.45 8.00
C TYR A 169 7.11 -10.87 6.64
N TYR A 170 7.87 -11.18 5.58
CA TYR A 170 7.73 -10.51 4.29
C TYR A 170 6.36 -10.73 3.65
N SER A 171 5.88 -11.98 3.61
CA SER A 171 4.61 -12.35 2.97
C SER A 171 3.42 -11.67 3.66
N HIS A 172 3.40 -11.74 4.99
CA HIS A 172 2.38 -11.09 5.81
C HIS A 172 2.39 -9.56 5.61
N HIS A 173 3.57 -8.93 5.63
CA HIS A 173 3.68 -7.48 5.38
C HIS A 173 3.21 -7.11 3.97
N MET A 174 3.50 -7.94 2.95
CA MET A 174 3.07 -7.71 1.56
C MET A 174 1.55 -7.69 1.43
N LEU A 175 0.85 -8.61 2.11
CA LEU A 175 -0.61 -8.61 2.15
C LEU A 175 -1.15 -7.26 2.70
N PHE A 176 -0.61 -6.82 3.84
CA PHE A 176 -0.99 -5.55 4.46
C PHE A 176 -0.70 -4.39 3.52
N THR A 177 0.50 -4.27 2.97
CA THR A 177 0.88 -3.18 2.06
C THR A 177 -0.03 -3.11 0.82
N ILE A 178 -0.30 -4.24 0.15
CA ILE A 178 -1.15 -4.24 -1.06
C ILE A 178 -2.57 -3.77 -0.71
N THR A 179 -3.15 -4.33 0.34
CA THR A 179 -4.53 -4.00 0.75
C THR A 179 -4.62 -2.57 1.28
N GLU A 180 -3.58 -2.08 1.95
CA GLU A 180 -3.45 -0.69 2.41
C GLU A 180 -3.38 0.31 1.25
N ILE A 181 -2.64 -0.02 0.19
CA ILE A 181 -2.61 0.78 -1.05
C ILE A 181 -4.02 0.85 -1.67
N VAL A 182 -4.75 -0.28 -1.73
CA VAL A 182 -6.13 -0.30 -2.24
C VAL A 182 -7.05 0.59 -1.42
N ALA A 183 -7.02 0.47 -0.08
CA ALA A 183 -7.81 1.32 0.81
C ALA A 183 -7.45 2.81 0.61
N THR A 184 -6.16 3.13 0.51
CA THR A 184 -5.67 4.50 0.26
C THR A 184 -6.15 5.06 -1.06
N CYS A 185 -6.17 4.26 -2.15
CA CYS A 185 -6.72 4.69 -3.43
C CYS A 185 -8.22 5.04 -3.33
N LEU A 186 -9.00 4.27 -2.57
CA LEU A 186 -10.41 4.55 -2.33
C LEU A 186 -10.59 5.82 -1.48
N VAL A 187 -9.78 5.99 -0.44
CA VAL A 187 -9.77 7.20 0.40
C VAL A 187 -9.42 8.43 -0.42
N LEU A 188 -8.37 8.38 -1.24
CA LEU A 188 -7.98 9.47 -2.15
C LEU A 188 -9.10 9.79 -3.15
N ASN A 189 -9.74 8.77 -3.73
CA ASN A 189 -10.89 9.02 -4.61
C ASN A 189 -12.03 9.74 -3.86
N LEU A 190 -12.36 9.30 -2.64
CA LEU A 190 -13.38 9.93 -1.81
C LEU A 190 -12.92 11.25 -1.18
N CYS A 191 -11.66 11.63 -1.30
CA CYS A 191 -11.11 12.90 -0.81
C CYS A 191 -11.63 14.10 -1.61
N ASP A 192 -12.06 13.89 -2.86
CA ASP A 192 -12.72 14.91 -3.67
C ASP A 192 -14.24 14.89 -3.45
N ASN A 193 -14.83 16.02 -3.08
CA ASN A 193 -16.27 16.19 -2.90
C ASN A 193 -17.05 16.04 -4.20
N ASN A 194 -16.41 16.24 -5.36
CA ASN A 194 -17.03 15.98 -6.65
C ASN A 194 -17.30 14.48 -6.88
N ASN A 195 -16.58 13.60 -6.17
CA ASN A 195 -16.82 12.16 -6.24
C ASN A 195 -17.95 11.76 -5.27
N PRO A 196 -19.02 11.10 -5.76
CA PRO A 196 -20.15 10.73 -4.93
C PRO A 196 -19.75 9.69 -3.87
N ILE A 197 -20.33 9.83 -2.68
CA ILE A 197 -20.24 8.82 -1.63
C ILE A 197 -21.11 7.64 -2.06
N VAL A 198 -20.48 6.49 -2.26
CA VAL A 198 -21.13 5.23 -2.63
C VAL A 198 -20.77 4.16 -1.61
N SER A 199 -21.75 3.34 -1.25
CA SER A 199 -21.65 2.30 -0.21
C SER A 199 -20.46 1.38 -0.44
N TRP A 200 -20.27 0.85 -1.64
CA TRP A 200 -19.22 -0.14 -1.92
C TRP A 200 -17.80 0.37 -1.64
N LYS A 201 -17.50 1.66 -1.90
CA LYS A 201 -16.16 2.23 -1.61
C LYS A 201 -15.93 2.32 -0.11
N ILE A 202 -16.93 2.79 0.63
CA ILE A 202 -16.90 2.86 2.08
C ILE A 202 -16.75 1.47 2.68
N LEU A 203 -17.58 0.53 2.24
CA LEU A 203 -17.60 -0.84 2.71
C LEU A 203 -16.30 -1.58 2.40
N ALA A 204 -15.67 -1.33 1.24
CA ALA A 204 -14.36 -1.88 0.92
C ALA A 204 -13.25 -1.36 1.87
N ILE A 205 -13.21 -0.05 2.14
CA ILE A 205 -12.27 0.53 3.12
C ILE A 205 -12.48 -0.13 4.49
N VAL A 206 -13.73 -0.18 4.96
CA VAL A 206 -14.08 -0.79 6.25
C VAL A 206 -13.67 -2.27 6.29
N SER A 207 -13.89 -3.02 5.22
CA SER A 207 -13.59 -4.46 5.17
C SER A 207 -12.09 -4.74 5.23
N ILE A 208 -11.28 -3.98 4.47
CA ILE A 208 -9.82 -4.10 4.49
C ILE A 208 -9.29 -3.82 5.90
N ASN A 209 -9.68 -2.70 6.49
CA ASN A 209 -9.17 -2.28 7.79
C ASN A 209 -9.69 -3.16 8.94
N THR A 210 -10.91 -3.70 8.83
CA THR A 210 -11.41 -4.70 9.78
C THR A 210 -10.60 -6.00 9.71
N MET A 211 -10.25 -6.45 8.49
CA MET A 211 -9.39 -7.61 8.29
C MET A 211 -7.99 -7.38 8.89
N HIS A 212 -7.40 -6.19 8.71
CA HIS A 212 -6.14 -5.81 9.37
C HIS A 212 -6.24 -5.85 10.90
N ILE A 213 -7.29 -5.26 11.48
CA ILE A 213 -7.54 -5.28 12.93
C ILE A 213 -7.64 -6.72 13.44
N CYS A 214 -8.36 -7.59 12.73
CA CYS A 214 -8.52 -9.00 13.12
C CYS A 214 -7.17 -9.74 13.11
N ILE A 215 -6.39 -9.60 12.04
CA ILE A 215 -5.09 -10.27 11.91
C ILE A 215 -4.09 -9.71 12.93
N ALA A 216 -3.83 -8.40 12.91
CA ALA A 216 -2.89 -7.75 13.81
C ALA A 216 -3.28 -7.92 15.30
N GLY A 217 -4.59 -7.88 15.58
CA GLY A 217 -5.20 -8.19 16.86
C GLY A 217 -4.77 -9.54 17.40
N THR A 218 -4.99 -10.57 16.58
CA THR A 218 -4.78 -11.98 16.96
C THR A 218 -3.31 -12.42 16.89
N ASP A 219 -2.43 -11.71 16.17
CA ASP A 219 -1.00 -12.03 16.13
C ASP A 219 -0.21 -11.36 17.25
N GLN A 220 -0.11 -10.04 17.20
CA GLN A 220 0.89 -9.30 17.97
C GLN A 220 0.25 -8.29 18.93
N PHE A 221 -0.88 -7.68 18.58
CA PHE A 221 -1.43 -6.57 19.35
C PHE A 221 -1.93 -7.00 20.74
N ILE A 222 -2.75 -8.07 20.83
CA ILE A 222 -3.25 -8.56 22.12
C ILE A 222 -2.09 -9.02 23.02
N ALA A 223 -1.13 -9.74 22.46
CA ALA A 223 -0.01 -10.27 23.23
C ALA A 223 0.91 -9.16 23.74
N HIS A 224 1.30 -8.22 22.87
CA HIS A 224 2.29 -7.21 23.22
C HIS A 224 1.68 -6.06 24.01
N VAL A 225 0.57 -5.48 23.51
CA VAL A 225 0.00 -4.26 24.08
C VAL A 225 -0.95 -4.59 25.24
N ILE A 226 -1.93 -5.47 25.02
CA ILE A 226 -2.97 -5.74 26.04
C ILE A 226 -2.43 -6.60 27.18
N ARG A 227 -1.66 -7.65 26.87
CA ARG A 227 -1.05 -8.54 27.89
C ARG A 227 0.30 -8.05 28.40
N GLY A 228 0.80 -6.90 27.91
CA GLY A 228 2.05 -6.29 28.37
C GLY A 228 3.30 -7.12 28.11
N LYS A 229 3.30 -7.99 27.10
CA LYS A 229 4.47 -8.85 26.78
C LYS A 229 5.44 -8.25 25.77
N GLY A 230 5.11 -7.08 25.20
CA GLY A 230 5.93 -6.43 24.18
C GLY A 230 6.94 -5.45 24.76
N THR A 231 8.04 -5.25 24.04
CA THR A 231 8.97 -4.15 24.31
C THR A 231 8.35 -2.79 23.98
N ASP A 232 8.91 -1.69 24.49
CA ASP A 232 8.40 -0.34 24.22
C ASP A 232 8.27 -0.04 22.72
N PHE A 233 9.29 -0.41 21.94
CA PHE A 233 9.26 -0.26 20.49
C PHE A 233 8.13 -1.08 19.84
N GLN A 234 7.94 -2.33 20.24
CA GLN A 234 6.87 -3.19 19.72
C GLN A 234 5.50 -2.60 20.07
N ASN A 235 5.32 -2.09 21.28
CA ASN A 235 4.07 -1.50 21.73
C ASN A 235 3.73 -0.24 20.95
N VAL A 236 4.68 0.69 20.82
CA VAL A 236 4.50 1.93 20.05
C VAL A 236 4.19 1.62 18.59
N ARG A 237 4.93 0.72 17.96
CA ARG A 237 4.67 0.28 16.57
C ARG A 237 3.26 -0.30 16.43
N ASN A 238 2.87 -1.23 17.30
CA ASN A 238 1.57 -1.89 17.20
C ASN A 238 0.41 -0.90 17.38
N ILE A 239 0.56 0.10 18.27
CA ILE A 239 -0.42 1.18 18.43
C ILE A 239 -0.46 2.06 17.18
N ALA A 240 0.69 2.47 16.66
CA ALA A 240 0.78 3.36 15.51
C ALA A 240 0.29 2.72 14.20
N LEU A 241 0.27 1.38 14.10
CA LEU A 241 -0.34 0.65 12.99
C LEU A 241 -1.84 0.38 13.19
N MET A 242 -2.27 0.03 14.41
CA MET A 242 -3.68 -0.25 14.72
C MET A 242 -4.56 1.01 14.68
N PHE A 243 -4.01 2.15 15.09
CA PHE A 243 -4.79 3.40 15.19
C PHE A 243 -5.32 3.89 13.84
N PRO A 244 -4.52 3.95 12.75
CA PRO A 244 -5.03 4.20 11.40
C PRO A 244 -6.17 3.25 10.99
N ASP A 245 -6.05 1.94 11.22
CA ASP A 245 -7.09 0.98 10.84
C ASP A 245 -8.43 1.27 11.53
N LEU A 246 -8.39 1.58 12.83
CA LEU A 246 -9.56 1.97 13.60
C LEU A 246 -10.22 3.23 13.02
N LEU A 247 -9.43 4.24 12.66
CA LEU A 247 -9.96 5.45 12.02
C LEU A 247 -10.63 5.13 10.67
N HIS A 248 -10.03 4.25 9.87
CA HIS A 248 -10.56 3.81 8.58
C HIS A 248 -11.81 2.93 8.67
N VAL A 249 -12.10 2.37 9.84
CA VAL A 249 -13.42 1.78 10.10
C VAL A 249 -14.41 2.85 10.55
N MET A 250 -14.05 3.66 11.56
CA MET A 250 -14.98 4.59 12.20
C MET A 250 -15.42 5.76 11.30
N ILE A 251 -14.47 6.46 10.66
CA ILE A 251 -14.76 7.68 9.90
C ILE A 251 -15.59 7.37 8.65
N PRO A 252 -15.27 6.36 7.82
CA PRO A 252 -16.08 6.05 6.64
C PRO A 252 -17.52 5.63 6.99
N LEU A 253 -17.71 4.86 8.08
CA LEU A 253 -19.05 4.53 8.57
C LEU A 253 -19.82 5.77 9.04
N LEU A 254 -19.16 6.68 9.76
CA LEU A 254 -19.76 7.95 10.18
C LEU A 254 -20.14 8.81 8.97
N VAL A 255 -19.28 8.89 7.96
CA VAL A 255 -19.55 9.64 6.71
C VAL A 255 -20.74 9.04 5.97
N LEU A 256 -20.84 7.71 5.88
CA LEU A 256 -21.99 7.04 5.26
C LEU A 256 -23.29 7.28 6.04
N PHE A 257 -23.23 7.24 7.37
CA PHE A 257 -24.37 7.52 8.24
C PHE A 257 -24.88 8.97 8.08
N ILE A 258 -23.97 9.95 8.11
CA ILE A 258 -24.30 11.36 7.90
C ILE A 258 -24.91 11.55 6.51
N HIS A 259 -24.33 10.91 5.49
CA HIS A 259 -24.85 10.96 4.13
C HIS A 259 -26.26 10.37 4.02
N ALA A 260 -26.55 9.26 4.68
CA ALA A 260 -27.88 8.67 4.74
C ALA A 260 -28.90 9.65 5.34
N LYS A 261 -28.55 10.24 6.49
CA LYS A 261 -29.38 11.20 7.21
C LYS A 261 -29.67 12.45 6.37
N GLN A 262 -28.66 13.01 5.70
CA GLN A 262 -28.83 14.19 4.84
C GLN A 262 -29.75 13.94 3.65
N ASN A 263 -29.82 12.70 3.16
CA ASN A 263 -30.68 12.32 2.04
C ASN A 263 -32.03 11.73 2.49
N ASN A 264 -32.36 11.78 3.78
CA ASN A 264 -33.56 11.15 4.37
C ASN A 264 -33.73 9.67 3.98
N LYS A 265 -32.61 8.94 3.84
CA LYS A 265 -32.59 7.52 3.53
C LYS A 265 -32.15 6.70 4.73
N LEU A 266 -32.67 5.48 4.84
CA LEU A 266 -32.15 4.52 5.80
C LEU A 266 -30.83 3.93 5.30
N LEU A 267 -29.92 3.55 6.21
CA LEU A 267 -28.63 2.95 5.82
C LEU A 267 -28.81 1.70 4.94
N ARG A 268 -29.86 0.91 5.22
CA ARG A 268 -30.26 -0.28 4.44
C ARG A 268 -30.66 0.03 2.99
N GLU A 269 -31.02 1.28 2.70
CA GLU A 269 -31.39 1.72 1.34
C GLU A 269 -30.16 2.18 0.55
N LEU A 270 -29.05 2.47 1.24
CA LEU A 270 -27.77 2.79 0.62
C LEU A 270 -26.91 1.55 0.41
N CYS A 271 -26.92 0.61 1.35
CA CYS A 271 -26.12 -0.61 1.29
C CYS A 271 -26.93 -1.75 0.68
N PHE A 272 -26.42 -2.30 -0.44
CA PHE A 272 -26.96 -3.52 -1.02
C PHE A 272 -26.62 -4.73 -0.14
N LYS A 273 -27.52 -5.71 -0.04
CA LYS A 273 -27.30 -6.91 0.80
C LYS A 273 -26.06 -7.69 0.34
N GLU A 274 -25.81 -7.67 -0.95
CA GLU A 274 -24.70 -8.32 -1.63
C GLU A 274 -23.37 -7.69 -1.23
N GLU A 275 -23.33 -6.35 -1.13
CA GLU A 275 -22.15 -5.63 -0.68
C GLU A 275 -21.81 -5.99 0.76
N VAL A 276 -22.82 -6.05 1.65
CA VAL A 276 -22.62 -6.47 3.05
C VAL A 276 -22.17 -7.93 3.14
N PHE A 277 -22.76 -8.82 2.35
CA PHE A 277 -22.34 -10.22 2.29
C PHE A 277 -20.89 -10.37 1.83
N LEU A 278 -20.50 -9.66 0.76
CA LEU A 278 -19.12 -9.65 0.27
C LEU A 278 -18.14 -9.11 1.31
N CYS A 279 -18.52 -8.09 2.08
CA CYS A 279 -17.70 -7.60 3.19
C CYS A 279 -17.43 -8.67 4.22
N VAL A 280 -18.47 -9.39 4.66
CA VAL A 280 -18.33 -10.46 5.66
C VAL A 280 -17.43 -11.57 5.11
N VAL A 281 -17.67 -12.01 3.87
CA VAL A 281 -16.83 -13.03 3.23
C VAL A 281 -15.38 -12.58 3.12
N PHE A 282 -15.14 -11.34 2.67
CA PHE A 282 -13.79 -10.78 2.55
C PHE A 282 -13.08 -10.70 3.90
N ILE A 283 -13.75 -10.24 4.95
CA ILE A 283 -13.16 -10.15 6.29
C ILE A 283 -12.82 -11.56 6.80
N CYS A 284 -13.74 -12.52 6.70
CA CYS A 284 -13.51 -13.88 7.19
C CYS A 284 -12.39 -14.58 6.43
N MET A 285 -12.48 -14.62 5.09
CA MET A 285 -11.49 -15.30 4.24
C MET A 285 -10.14 -14.60 4.28
N GLY A 286 -10.13 -13.26 4.26
CA GLY A 286 -8.91 -12.46 4.36
C GLY A 286 -8.19 -12.65 5.69
N THR A 287 -8.94 -12.69 6.81
CA THR A 287 -8.37 -12.96 8.13
C THR A 287 -7.79 -14.38 8.21
N LEU A 288 -8.52 -15.38 7.70
CA LEU A 288 -8.04 -16.77 7.67
C LEU A 288 -6.75 -16.88 6.85
N PHE A 289 -6.74 -16.28 5.65
CA PHE A 289 -5.58 -16.31 4.76
C PHE A 289 -4.38 -15.58 5.37
N GLY A 290 -4.60 -14.39 5.94
CA GLY A 290 -3.56 -13.63 6.62
C GLY A 290 -2.93 -14.38 7.79
N LYS A 291 -3.71 -15.22 8.48
CA LYS A 291 -3.22 -16.07 9.57
C LYS A 291 -2.36 -17.25 9.13
N ILE A 292 -2.49 -17.68 7.88
CA ILE A 292 -1.77 -18.84 7.33
C ILE A 292 -0.42 -18.41 6.72
N LEU A 293 -0.33 -17.16 6.26
CA LEU A 293 0.90 -16.57 5.71
C LEU A 293 1.97 -16.33 6.78
#